data_AF-A0AAD2JMY4-F1
#
_entry.id   AF-A0AAD2JMY4-F1
#
_cell.length_a   1.000
_cell.length_b   1.000
_cell.length_c   1.000
_cell.angle_alpha   90.00
_cell.angle_beta   90.00
_cell.angle_gamma   90.00
#
_symmetry.space_group_name_H-M   'P 1'
#
loop_
_entity.id
_entity.type
_entity.pdbx_description
1 polymer ?
#
loop_
_entity_poly.entity_id
_entity_poly.type
_entity_poly.pdbx_seq_one_letter_code
_entity_poly.pdbx_strand_id
1 'polypeptide(L)'
;MEKGNRNKAYEALSKSADTLLAEDRYEVGQDVYGLIFVSPVTSPSFIFAFIVVGVKFSLFGFLILDLYNKATEVNALFSKKGTLIRATQFLLLPIAIALQEDLIYVYTRIANIKYSSEILEETPSATKSKFALSFLLRLMDGIASLTINFILILTTDEVLDLFLNFAALHFLQGIDDVAFQMAHEGFLGDRMEDRCRVVEETTMSRRIGDSFTNALDSILFMLTYACMIGVWTYVFIYEQEIGDEL
;
A
#
# COMPACT_ATOMS: atom_id res chain seq x y z
N MET A 1 22.36 -49.79 -21.17
CA MET A 1 21.43 -49.48 -20.06
C MET A 1 21.78 -48.19 -19.29
N GLU A 2 22.98 -47.63 -19.42
CA GLU A 2 23.42 -46.46 -18.61
C GLU A 2 22.83 -45.10 -19.03
N LYS A 3 22.43 -44.92 -20.29
CA LYS A 3 21.89 -43.65 -20.81
C LYS A 3 20.50 -43.30 -20.28
N GLY A 4 19.67 -44.30 -19.93
CA GLY A 4 18.30 -44.07 -19.45
C GLY A 4 18.21 -43.49 -18.03
N ASN A 5 19.24 -43.69 -17.21
CA ASN A 5 19.24 -43.23 -15.81
C ASN A 5 19.64 -41.75 -15.67
N ARG A 6 20.46 -41.25 -16.61
CA ARG A 6 20.88 -39.83 -16.62
C ARG A 6 19.72 -38.90 -17.00
N ASN A 7 18.90 -39.28 -17.98
CA ASN A 7 17.74 -38.47 -18.39
C ASN A 7 16.71 -38.28 -17.27
N LYS A 8 16.47 -39.32 -16.45
CA LYS A 8 15.57 -39.21 -15.29
C LYS A 8 16.12 -38.28 -14.21
N ALA A 9 17.43 -38.29 -13.99
CA ALA A 9 18.07 -37.37 -13.05
C ALA A 9 18.01 -35.91 -13.54
N TYR A 10 18.19 -35.68 -14.85
CA TYR A 10 18.02 -34.36 -15.46
C TYR A 10 16.58 -33.86 -15.39
N GLU A 11 15.57 -34.71 -15.65
CA GLU A 11 14.16 -34.34 -15.49
C GLU A 11 13.81 -34.00 -14.03
N ALA A 12 14.35 -34.76 -13.07
CA ALA A 12 14.13 -34.48 -11.65
C ALA A 12 14.81 -33.17 -11.20
N LEU A 13 16.01 -32.88 -11.70
CA LEU A 13 16.70 -31.61 -11.46
C LEU A 13 16.00 -30.42 -12.11
N SER A 14 15.50 -30.58 -13.35
CA SER A 14 14.69 -29.55 -14.02
C SER A 14 13.43 -29.27 -13.23
N LYS A 15 12.65 -30.30 -12.87
CA LYS A 15 11.45 -30.11 -12.05
C LYS A 15 11.75 -29.49 -10.69
N SER A 16 12.83 -29.90 -10.03
CA SER A 16 13.24 -29.29 -8.76
C SER A 16 13.62 -27.82 -8.93
N ALA A 17 14.33 -27.47 -10.00
CA ALA A 17 14.68 -26.09 -10.31
C ALA A 17 13.43 -25.27 -10.69
N ASP A 18 12.53 -25.81 -11.50
CA ASP A 18 11.27 -25.16 -11.87
C ASP A 18 10.35 -24.96 -10.65
N THR A 19 10.36 -25.90 -9.70
CA THR A 19 9.61 -25.78 -8.43
C THR A 19 10.23 -24.71 -7.51
N LEU A 20 11.56 -24.67 -7.39
CA LEU A 20 12.27 -23.64 -6.63
C LEU A 20 12.13 -22.25 -7.28
N LEU A 21 12.11 -22.18 -8.61
CA LEU A 21 11.90 -20.95 -9.37
C LEU A 21 10.43 -20.48 -9.31
N ALA A 22 9.47 -21.40 -9.17
CA ALA A 22 8.07 -21.08 -8.92
C ALA A 22 7.83 -20.57 -7.49
N GLU A 23 8.59 -21.05 -6.49
CA GLU A 23 8.57 -20.51 -5.13
C GLU A 23 9.14 -19.08 -5.02
N ASP A 24 9.93 -18.62 -5.99
CA ASP A 24 10.59 -17.30 -6.00
C ASP A 24 9.86 -16.25 -6.87
N ARG A 25 8.58 -16.47 -7.19
CA ARG A 25 7.75 -15.48 -7.92
C ARG A 25 6.81 -14.72 -6.99
N TYR A 26 6.63 -13.43 -7.26
CA TYR A 26 5.72 -12.57 -6.53
C TYR A 26 4.54 -12.13 -7.38
N GLU A 27 3.33 -12.26 -6.83
CA GLU A 27 2.11 -11.78 -7.48
C GLU A 27 2.09 -10.26 -7.64
N VAL A 28 1.63 -9.80 -8.80
CA VAL A 28 1.26 -8.41 -9.02
C VAL A 28 -0.02 -8.17 -8.23
N GLY A 29 0.06 -7.35 -7.16
CA GLY A 29 -1.02 -7.10 -6.21
C GLY A 29 -2.40 -7.03 -6.87
N GLN A 30 -3.33 -7.81 -6.29
CA GLN A 30 -4.66 -8.09 -6.82
C GLN A 30 -5.62 -6.92 -6.54
N ASP A 31 -5.28 -5.76 -7.12
CA ASP A 31 -6.01 -4.51 -6.92
C ASP A 31 -6.09 -3.70 -8.24
N VAL A 32 -6.77 -2.56 -8.21
CA VAL A 32 -6.88 -1.67 -9.39
C VAL A 32 -5.53 -1.11 -9.86
N TYR A 33 -4.51 -0.99 -9.01
CA TYR A 33 -3.17 -0.61 -9.46
C TYR A 33 -2.49 -1.74 -10.26
N GLY A 34 -2.82 -3.00 -9.95
CA GLY A 34 -2.51 -4.16 -10.80
C GLY A 34 -3.16 -4.05 -12.18
N LEU A 35 -4.45 -3.64 -12.24
CA LEU A 35 -5.14 -3.38 -13.51
C LEU A 35 -4.48 -2.26 -14.32
N ILE A 36 -4.06 -1.18 -13.67
CA ILE A 36 -3.30 -0.09 -14.32
C ILE A 36 -2.03 -0.66 -14.95
N PHE A 37 -1.32 -1.53 -14.25
CA PHE A 37 -0.07 -2.11 -14.75
C PHE A 37 -0.29 -3.04 -15.94
N VAL A 38 -1.26 -3.95 -15.89
CA VAL A 38 -1.45 -5.02 -16.88
C VAL A 38 -2.30 -4.58 -18.09
N SER A 39 -3.30 -3.72 -17.88
CA SER A 39 -4.33 -3.44 -18.91
C SER A 39 -3.88 -2.44 -19.99
N PRO A 40 -4.32 -2.54 -21.25
CA PRO A 40 -4.05 -1.52 -22.27
C PRO A 40 -4.63 -0.14 -21.88
N VAL A 41 -3.93 0.96 -22.20
CA VAL A 41 -4.27 2.33 -21.74
C VAL A 41 -5.69 2.79 -22.15
N THR A 42 -6.21 2.30 -23.27
CA THR A 42 -7.55 2.66 -23.78
C THR A 42 -8.60 1.60 -23.49
N SER A 43 -8.27 0.57 -22.72
CA SER A 43 -9.21 -0.49 -22.37
C SER A 43 -10.19 -0.03 -21.27
N PRO A 44 -11.40 -0.61 -21.22
CA PRO A 44 -12.35 -0.35 -20.14
C PRO A 44 -11.76 -0.60 -18.75
N SER A 45 -10.93 -1.63 -18.59
CA SER A 45 -10.27 -1.98 -17.32
C SER A 45 -9.30 -0.92 -16.84
N PHE A 46 -8.51 -0.34 -17.75
CA PHE A 46 -7.60 0.75 -17.41
C PHE A 46 -8.35 2.02 -17.01
N ILE A 47 -9.39 2.39 -17.78
CA ILE A 47 -10.22 3.57 -17.47
C ILE A 47 -10.94 3.38 -16.14
N PHE A 48 -11.51 2.21 -15.89
CA PHE A 48 -12.15 1.87 -14.62
C PHE A 48 -11.19 2.03 -13.44
N ALA A 49 -10.00 1.44 -13.51
CA ALA A 49 -9.01 1.57 -12.46
C ALA A 49 -8.62 3.03 -12.18
N PHE A 50 -8.45 3.84 -13.23
CA PHE A 50 -8.18 5.28 -13.08
C PHE A 50 -9.35 6.06 -12.46
N ILE A 51 -10.60 5.70 -12.76
CA ILE A 51 -11.77 6.31 -12.13
C ILE A 51 -11.79 5.98 -10.63
N VAL A 52 -11.56 4.71 -10.26
CA VAL A 52 -11.53 4.28 -8.85
C VAL A 52 -10.44 5.03 -8.08
N VAL A 53 -9.22 5.06 -8.62
CA VAL A 53 -8.11 5.83 -8.03
C VAL A 53 -8.47 7.32 -7.93
N GLY A 54 -9.05 7.90 -8.98
CA GLY A 54 -9.49 9.30 -8.97
C GLY A 54 -10.55 9.59 -7.89
N VAL A 55 -11.50 8.69 -7.66
CA VAL A 55 -12.49 8.78 -6.58
C VAL A 55 -11.80 8.71 -5.22
N LYS A 56 -10.90 7.74 -5.01
CA LYS A 56 -10.14 7.58 -3.75
C LYS A 56 -9.34 8.85 -3.41
N PHE A 57 -8.57 9.39 -4.35
CA PHE A 57 -7.83 10.64 -4.17
C PHE A 57 -8.73 11.85 -3.95
N SER A 58 -9.92 11.90 -4.57
CA SER A 58 -10.87 12.99 -4.32
C SER A 58 -11.41 12.95 -2.89
N LEU A 59 -11.74 11.76 -2.38
CA LEU A 59 -12.18 11.57 -1.00
C LEU A 59 -11.08 11.93 0.00
N PHE A 60 -9.83 11.50 -0.23
CA PHE A 60 -8.68 11.95 0.56
C PHE A 60 -8.49 13.47 0.49
N GLY A 61 -8.66 14.07 -0.68
CA GLY A 61 -8.62 15.53 -0.84
C GLY A 61 -9.66 16.24 0.02
N PHE A 62 -10.90 15.76 0.04
CA PHE A 62 -11.96 16.31 0.90
C PHE A 62 -11.63 16.16 2.38
N LEU A 63 -11.10 15.01 2.81
CA LEU A 63 -10.69 14.81 4.19
C LEU A 63 -9.53 15.72 4.59
N ILE A 64 -8.52 15.87 3.74
CA ILE A 64 -7.39 16.78 4.02
C ILE A 64 -7.87 18.21 4.17
N LEU A 65 -8.79 18.67 3.30
CA LEU A 65 -9.37 20.01 3.40
C LEU A 65 -10.19 20.19 4.69
N ASP A 66 -11.03 19.23 5.04
CA ASP A 66 -11.81 19.25 6.29
C ASP A 66 -10.89 19.28 7.53
N LEU A 67 -9.86 18.43 7.54
CA LEU A 67 -8.88 18.38 8.62
C LEU A 67 -8.04 19.65 8.72
N TYR A 68 -7.65 20.23 7.58
CA TYR A 68 -6.90 21.49 7.55
C TYR A 68 -7.72 22.63 8.15
N ASN A 69 -9.00 22.73 7.80
CA ASN A 69 -9.90 23.74 8.36
C ASN A 69 -10.06 23.55 9.87
N LYS A 70 -10.32 22.31 10.33
CA LYS A 70 -10.43 21.99 11.76
C LYS A 70 -9.15 22.28 12.55
N ALA A 71 -7.99 21.93 11.99
CA ALA A 71 -6.70 22.19 12.63
C ALA A 71 -6.44 23.70 12.79
N THR A 72 -6.82 24.50 11.79
CA THR A 72 -6.55 25.95 11.75
C THR A 72 -7.54 26.75 12.62
N GLU A 73 -8.82 26.42 12.62
CA GLU A 73 -9.83 27.19 13.35
C GLU A 73 -9.72 27.05 14.87
N VAL A 74 -9.22 25.90 15.37
CA VAL A 74 -9.32 25.55 16.79
C VAL A 74 -7.95 25.51 17.49
N ASN A 75 -6.82 25.66 16.78
CA ASN A 75 -5.51 25.24 17.29
C ASN A 75 -5.59 23.84 17.92
N ALA A 76 -6.49 22.97 17.42
CA ALA A 76 -6.81 21.66 18.01
C ALA A 76 -5.59 20.72 18.04
N LEU A 77 -4.59 21.03 17.22
CA LEU A 77 -3.33 20.31 17.15
C LEU A 77 -2.46 20.52 18.41
N PHE A 78 -2.67 21.64 19.12
CA PHE A 78 -1.90 22.03 20.30
C PHE A 78 -2.78 22.23 21.55
N SER A 79 -4.01 21.68 21.53
CA SER A 79 -4.90 21.74 22.68
C SER A 79 -4.40 20.78 23.78
N LYS A 80 -4.54 21.18 25.05
CA LYS A 80 -4.15 20.32 26.17
C LYS A 80 -5.07 19.11 26.27
N LYS A 81 -4.54 17.94 25.90
CA LYS A 81 -5.27 16.65 25.98
C LYS A 81 -4.96 15.90 27.26
N GLY A 82 -5.93 15.11 27.73
CA GLY A 82 -5.77 14.25 28.90
C GLY A 82 -4.72 13.15 28.71
N THR A 83 -4.10 12.71 29.81
CA THR A 83 -3.05 11.66 29.81
C THR A 83 -3.52 10.36 29.15
N LEU A 84 -4.78 9.98 29.34
CA LEU A 84 -5.36 8.79 28.73
C LEU A 84 -5.33 8.88 27.20
N ILE A 85 -5.73 10.02 26.63
CA ILE A 85 -5.73 10.26 25.18
C ILE A 85 -4.31 10.16 24.64
N ARG A 86 -3.32 10.73 25.33
CA ARG A 86 -1.90 10.64 24.92
C ARG A 86 -1.38 9.22 24.90
N ALA A 87 -1.69 8.44 25.93
CA ALA A 87 -1.33 7.03 25.96
C ALA A 87 -1.97 6.26 24.79
N THR A 88 -3.25 6.52 24.50
CA THR A 88 -3.94 5.94 23.34
C THR A 88 -3.30 6.37 22.02
N GLN A 89 -3.03 7.66 21.81
CA GLN A 89 -2.38 8.17 20.60
C GLN A 89 -1.04 7.47 20.36
N PHE A 90 -0.20 7.37 21.39
CA PHE A 90 1.11 6.72 21.30
C PHE A 90 1.00 5.23 20.90
N LEU A 91 0.05 4.50 21.50
CA LEU A 91 -0.21 3.10 21.16
C LEU A 91 -0.77 2.93 19.74
N LEU A 92 -1.51 3.92 19.24
CA LEU A 92 -2.09 3.90 17.91
C LEU A 92 -1.08 4.22 16.79
N LEU A 93 0.06 4.86 17.07
CA LEU A 93 1.07 5.17 16.05
C LEU A 93 1.60 3.94 15.27
N PRO A 94 2.09 2.86 15.92
CA PRO A 94 2.55 1.69 15.18
C PRO A 94 1.40 0.99 14.43
N ILE A 95 0.19 1.01 15.01
CA ILE A 95 -1.01 0.47 14.38
C ILE A 95 -1.36 1.27 13.12
N ALA A 96 -1.26 2.61 13.18
CA ALA A 96 -1.54 3.50 12.06
C ALA A 96 -0.69 3.19 10.83
N ILE A 97 0.58 2.84 11.04
CA ILE A 97 1.51 2.45 9.97
C ILE A 97 1.21 1.04 9.48
N ALA A 98 1.00 0.09 10.39
CA ALA A 98 0.74 -1.30 10.04
C ALA A 98 -0.55 -1.48 9.21
N LEU A 99 -1.55 -0.63 9.42
CA LEU A 99 -2.80 -0.62 8.65
C LEU A 99 -2.68 0.07 7.28
N GLN A 100 -1.52 0.62 6.91
CA GLN A 100 -1.32 1.19 5.57
C GLN A 100 -0.94 0.11 4.56
N GLU A 101 -1.91 -0.67 4.11
CA GLU A 101 -1.67 -1.83 3.22
C GLU A 101 -0.91 -1.43 1.95
N ASP A 102 -1.32 -0.35 1.27
CA ASP A 102 -0.65 0.18 0.08
C ASP A 102 0.81 0.58 0.32
N LEU A 103 1.11 1.19 1.48
CA LEU A 103 2.45 1.62 1.84
C LEU A 103 3.36 0.43 2.13
N ILE A 104 2.86 -0.52 2.93
CA ILE A 104 3.57 -1.76 3.28
C ILE A 104 3.81 -2.61 2.03
N TYR A 105 2.82 -2.68 1.14
CA TYR A 105 2.97 -3.33 -0.16
C TYR A 105 4.14 -2.71 -0.95
N VAL A 106 4.19 -1.38 -1.07
CA VAL A 106 5.28 -0.71 -1.79
C VAL A 106 6.64 -0.95 -1.14
N TYR A 107 6.75 -0.91 0.19
CA TYR A 107 8.02 -1.14 0.90
C TYR A 107 8.56 -2.54 0.64
N THR A 108 7.72 -3.56 0.80
CA THR A 108 8.10 -4.96 0.57
C THR A 108 8.45 -5.21 -0.90
N ARG A 109 7.68 -4.63 -1.84
CA ARG A 109 7.91 -4.85 -3.27
C ARG A 109 9.10 -4.10 -3.85
N ILE A 110 9.39 -2.86 -3.41
CA ILE A 110 10.58 -2.12 -3.88
C ILE A 110 11.88 -2.84 -3.51
N ALA A 111 11.91 -3.44 -2.32
CA ALA A 111 13.01 -4.26 -1.85
C ALA A 111 13.14 -5.57 -2.67
N ASN A 112 12.02 -6.25 -2.91
CA ASN A 112 12.04 -7.65 -3.34
C ASN A 112 11.74 -7.92 -4.82
N ILE A 113 11.20 -6.96 -5.57
CA ILE A 113 10.80 -7.16 -6.99
C ILE A 113 11.71 -6.38 -7.94
N LYS A 114 12.02 -6.99 -9.09
CA LYS A 114 12.66 -6.32 -10.22
C LYS A 114 11.81 -6.51 -11.46
N TYR A 115 11.53 -5.43 -12.17
CA TYR A 115 10.89 -5.49 -13.48
C TYR A 115 11.73 -6.37 -14.43
N SER A 116 11.13 -7.41 -14.99
CA SER A 116 11.69 -8.23 -16.08
C SER A 116 10.96 -7.91 -17.37
N SER A 117 11.69 -7.79 -18.48
CA SER A 117 11.07 -7.60 -19.80
C SER A 117 10.34 -8.85 -20.29
N GLU A 118 10.59 -10.02 -19.69
CA GLU A 118 9.90 -11.29 -19.99
C GLU A 118 8.39 -11.20 -19.80
N ILE A 119 7.92 -10.34 -18.88
CA ILE A 119 6.48 -10.12 -18.64
C ILE A 119 5.74 -9.60 -19.87
N LEU A 120 6.45 -8.98 -20.82
CA LEU A 120 5.86 -8.48 -22.07
C LEU A 120 5.47 -9.62 -23.02
N GLU A 121 6.02 -10.83 -22.83
CA GLU A 121 5.64 -12.01 -23.61
C GLU A 121 4.24 -12.51 -23.20
N GLU A 122 3.92 -12.44 -21.91
CA GLU A 122 2.61 -12.81 -21.36
C GLU A 122 1.60 -11.66 -21.49
N THR A 123 2.05 -10.43 -21.20
CA THR A 123 1.20 -9.24 -21.18
C THR A 123 1.88 -8.06 -21.91
N PRO A 124 1.67 -7.89 -23.23
CA PRO A 124 2.35 -6.86 -24.03
C PRO A 124 2.13 -5.42 -23.56
N SER A 125 1.09 -5.17 -22.76
CA SER A 125 0.77 -3.86 -22.20
C SER A 125 1.46 -3.56 -20.86
N ALA A 126 2.16 -4.53 -20.26
CA ALA A 126 2.82 -4.43 -18.95
C ALA A 126 4.19 -3.73 -19.03
N THR A 127 4.21 -2.50 -19.52
CA THR A 127 5.45 -1.74 -19.72
C THR A 127 6.07 -1.25 -18.40
N LYS A 128 7.39 -1.03 -18.40
CA LYS A 128 8.14 -0.51 -17.25
C LYS A 128 7.61 0.82 -16.70
N SER A 129 7.10 1.70 -17.57
CA SER A 129 6.52 2.98 -17.14
C SER A 129 5.22 2.76 -16.36
N LYS A 130 4.36 1.84 -16.81
CA LYS A 130 3.12 1.49 -16.10
C LYS A 130 3.39 0.77 -14.80
N PHE A 131 4.44 -0.05 -14.75
CA PHE A 131 4.93 -0.64 -13.51
C PHE A 131 5.33 0.45 -12.50
N ALA A 132 6.20 1.37 -12.91
CA ALA A 132 6.62 2.48 -12.06
C ALA A 132 5.44 3.37 -11.63
N LEU A 133 4.48 3.63 -12.54
CA LEU A 133 3.28 4.41 -12.26
C LEU A 133 2.38 3.72 -11.23
N SER A 134 2.13 2.42 -11.36
CA SER A 134 1.35 1.63 -10.41
C SER A 134 1.93 1.72 -9.00
N PHE A 135 3.26 1.59 -8.87
CA PHE A 135 3.96 1.75 -7.60
C PHE A 135 3.92 3.17 -7.05
N LEU A 136 4.07 4.17 -7.92
CA LEU A 136 4.00 5.57 -7.52
C LEU A 136 2.60 5.93 -6.99
N LEU A 137 1.55 5.46 -7.66
CA LEU A 137 0.17 5.69 -7.23
C LEU A 137 -0.14 5.01 -5.89
N ARG A 138 0.26 3.73 -5.69
CA ARG A 138 0.16 3.06 -4.39
C ARG A 138 0.94 3.79 -3.29
N LEU A 139 2.15 4.26 -3.61
CA LEU A 139 2.96 5.01 -2.64
C LEU A 139 2.29 6.32 -2.24
N MET A 140 1.75 7.07 -3.22
CA MET A 140 1.01 8.31 -2.96
C MET A 140 -0.25 8.04 -2.12
N ASP A 141 -0.94 6.94 -2.39
CA ASP A 141 -2.13 6.52 -1.65
C ASP A 141 -1.80 6.21 -0.19
N GLY A 142 -0.81 5.36 0.04
CA GLY A 142 -0.31 5.01 1.37
C GLY A 142 0.21 6.23 2.16
N ILE A 143 0.90 7.17 1.51
CA ILE A 143 1.36 8.42 2.15
C ILE A 143 0.18 9.33 2.50
N ALA A 144 -0.78 9.51 1.59
CA ALA A 144 -1.95 10.36 1.82
C ALA A 144 -2.80 9.82 2.98
N SER A 145 -3.08 8.52 2.97
CA SER A 145 -3.84 7.86 4.03
C SER A 145 -3.11 7.88 5.38
N LEU A 146 -1.80 7.62 5.40
CA LEU A 146 -1.00 7.74 6.63
C LEU A 146 -1.04 9.17 7.20
N THR A 147 -0.92 10.18 6.33
CA THR A 147 -0.96 11.59 6.73
C THR A 147 -2.31 11.95 7.34
N ILE A 148 -3.41 11.55 6.70
CA ILE A 148 -4.78 11.75 7.21
C ILE A 148 -4.94 11.07 8.57
N ASN A 149 -4.53 9.80 8.68
CA ASN A 149 -4.63 9.04 9.93
C ASN A 149 -3.85 9.74 11.04
N PHE A 150 -2.64 10.19 10.74
CA PHE A 150 -1.78 10.83 11.72
C PHE A 150 -2.36 12.17 12.19
N ILE A 151 -2.88 13.00 11.28
CA ILE A 151 -3.55 14.25 11.65
C ILE A 151 -4.79 13.96 12.52
N LEU A 152 -5.59 12.94 12.18
CA LEU A 152 -6.73 12.52 12.99
C LEU A 152 -6.30 12.10 14.40
N ILE A 153 -5.24 11.29 14.52
CA ILE A 153 -4.68 10.91 15.82
C ILE A 153 -4.31 12.14 16.64
N LEU A 154 -3.63 13.11 16.03
CA LEU A 154 -3.17 14.31 16.72
C LEU A 154 -4.30 15.26 17.11
N THR A 155 -5.35 15.36 16.29
CA THR A 155 -6.42 16.35 16.48
C THR A 155 -7.59 15.85 17.31
N THR A 156 -7.79 14.53 17.41
CA THR A 156 -8.92 13.97 18.17
C THR A 156 -8.71 14.09 19.69
N ASP A 157 -9.77 14.44 20.42
CA ASP A 157 -9.76 14.67 21.87
C ASP A 157 -10.46 13.57 22.67
N GLU A 158 -11.09 12.61 22.00
CA GLU A 158 -11.77 11.50 22.65
C GLU A 158 -11.21 10.14 22.20
N VAL A 159 -11.08 9.21 23.15
CA VAL A 159 -10.55 7.87 22.87
C VAL A 159 -11.46 7.09 21.93
N LEU A 160 -12.79 7.20 22.10
CA LEU A 160 -13.75 6.52 21.23
C LEU A 160 -13.65 7.06 19.79
N ASP A 161 -13.56 8.38 19.63
CA ASP A 161 -13.45 9.02 18.33
C ASP A 161 -12.16 8.63 17.60
N LEU A 162 -11.05 8.41 18.33
CA LEU A 162 -9.82 7.89 17.73
C LEU A 162 -10.11 6.55 17.03
N PHE A 163 -10.74 5.60 17.73
CA PHE A 163 -11.06 4.29 17.14
C PHE A 163 -12.07 4.38 15.99
N LEU A 164 -13.07 5.26 16.09
CA LEU A 164 -14.05 5.49 15.01
C LEU A 164 -13.39 6.07 13.76
N ASN A 165 -12.48 7.04 13.93
CA ASN A 165 -11.72 7.63 12.84
C ASN A 165 -10.82 6.59 12.14
N PHE A 166 -10.19 5.69 12.91
CA PHE A 166 -9.44 4.56 12.36
C PHE A 166 -10.31 3.63 11.53
N ALA A 167 -11.48 3.24 12.05
CA ALA A 167 -12.40 2.36 11.34
C ALA A 167 -12.91 3.01 10.04
N ALA A 168 -13.25 4.31 10.09
CA ALA A 168 -13.70 5.06 8.92
C ALA A 168 -12.59 5.17 7.86
N LEU A 169 -11.35 5.40 8.26
CA LEU A 169 -10.24 5.48 7.32
C LEU A 169 -9.89 4.12 6.71
N HIS A 170 -9.96 3.04 7.49
CA HIS A 170 -9.79 1.68 6.98
C HIS A 170 -10.84 1.34 5.90
N PHE A 171 -12.08 1.77 6.09
CA PHE A 171 -13.10 1.64 5.04
C PHE A 171 -12.72 2.40 3.76
N LEU A 172 -12.20 3.62 3.90
CA LEU A 172 -11.79 4.43 2.75
C LEU A 172 -10.57 3.84 2.01
N GLN A 173 -9.63 3.25 2.75
CA GLN A 173 -8.47 2.57 2.19
C GLN A 173 -8.88 1.39 1.30
N GLY A 174 -9.86 0.57 1.71
CA GLY A 174 -10.27 -0.63 0.97
C GLY A 174 -11.22 -0.41 -0.22
N ILE A 175 -11.52 0.85 -0.61
CA ILE A 175 -12.45 1.12 -1.73
C ILE A 175 -11.98 0.48 -3.04
N ASP A 176 -10.68 0.52 -3.26
CA ASP A 176 -10.02 0.09 -4.48
C ASP A 176 -9.94 -1.43 -4.59
N ASP A 177 -9.67 -2.12 -3.48
CA ASP A 177 -9.79 -3.58 -3.38
C ASP A 177 -11.23 -4.05 -3.58
N VAL A 178 -12.21 -3.39 -2.95
CA VAL A 178 -13.63 -3.71 -3.17
C VAL A 178 -14.01 -3.49 -4.64
N ALA A 179 -13.54 -2.42 -5.26
CA ALA A 179 -13.79 -2.15 -6.67
C ALA A 179 -13.13 -3.20 -7.59
N PHE A 180 -11.92 -3.65 -7.27
CA PHE A 180 -11.27 -4.74 -7.98
C PHE A 180 -12.01 -6.07 -7.80
N GLN A 181 -12.44 -6.40 -6.58
CA GLN A 181 -13.19 -7.61 -6.28
C GLN A 181 -14.53 -7.64 -7.03
N MET A 182 -15.24 -6.51 -7.09
CA MET A 182 -16.46 -6.39 -7.89
C MET A 182 -16.19 -6.61 -9.38
N ALA A 183 -15.07 -6.10 -9.89
CA ALA A 183 -14.65 -6.31 -11.28
C ALA A 183 -14.28 -7.78 -11.54
N HIS A 184 -13.60 -8.43 -10.59
CA HIS A 184 -13.19 -9.84 -10.63
C HIS A 184 -14.39 -10.80 -10.58
N GLU A 185 -15.42 -10.50 -9.79
CA GLU A 185 -16.66 -11.29 -9.70
C GLU A 185 -17.62 -11.10 -10.90
N GLY A 186 -17.21 -10.32 -11.91
CA GLY A 186 -17.97 -10.17 -13.16
C GLY A 186 -19.10 -9.14 -13.12
N PHE A 187 -19.25 -8.34 -12.06
CA PHE A 187 -20.30 -7.30 -11.99
C PHE A 187 -20.18 -6.24 -13.10
N LEU A 188 -18.98 -6.06 -13.65
CA LEU A 188 -18.69 -5.09 -14.72
C LEU A 188 -18.57 -5.75 -16.11
N GLY A 189 -18.90 -7.05 -16.20
CA GLY A 189 -18.92 -7.87 -17.41
C GLY A 189 -17.65 -8.69 -17.64
N ASP A 190 -17.79 -9.75 -18.44
CA ASP A 190 -16.80 -10.82 -18.66
C ASP A 190 -15.43 -10.29 -19.08
N ARG A 191 -15.39 -9.24 -19.92
CA ARG A 191 -14.12 -8.64 -20.37
C ARG A 191 -13.29 -8.04 -19.25
N MET A 192 -13.94 -7.56 -18.18
CA MET A 192 -13.27 -7.00 -17.02
C MET A 192 -12.77 -8.13 -16.11
N GLU A 193 -13.62 -9.11 -15.87
CA GLU A 193 -13.29 -10.33 -15.10
C GLU A 193 -12.06 -11.03 -15.69
N ASP A 194 -12.04 -11.24 -17.01
CA ASP A 194 -10.89 -11.82 -17.71
C ASP A 194 -9.60 -11.04 -17.44
N ARG A 195 -9.67 -9.71 -17.35
CA ARG A 195 -8.50 -8.86 -17.06
C ARG A 195 -8.06 -8.92 -15.61
N CYS A 196 -9.00 -9.01 -14.67
CA CYS A 196 -8.68 -9.23 -13.27
C CYS A 196 -7.98 -10.60 -13.06
N ARG A 197 -8.43 -11.65 -13.74
CA ARG A 197 -7.76 -12.96 -13.72
C ARG A 197 -6.34 -12.91 -14.29
N VAL A 198 -6.12 -12.15 -15.37
CA VAL A 198 -4.75 -11.94 -15.88
C VAL A 198 -3.88 -11.24 -14.85
N VAL A 199 -4.39 -10.26 -14.09
CA VAL A 199 -3.63 -9.62 -13.00
C VAL A 199 -3.23 -10.64 -11.93
N GLU A 200 -4.17 -11.49 -11.51
CA GLU A 200 -3.96 -12.55 -10.51
C GLU A 200 -2.90 -13.58 -10.96
N GLU A 201 -2.95 -13.97 -12.23
CA GLU A 201 -1.98 -14.91 -12.83
C GLU A 201 -0.61 -14.26 -13.10
N THR A 202 -0.55 -12.91 -13.14
CA THR A 202 0.70 -12.20 -13.43
C THR A 202 1.63 -12.25 -12.23
N THR A 203 2.78 -12.88 -12.42
CA THR A 203 3.82 -12.99 -11.39
C THR A 203 5.15 -12.41 -11.88
N MET A 204 5.98 -11.94 -10.94
CA MET A 204 7.30 -11.35 -11.23
C MET A 204 8.40 -12.10 -10.50
N SER A 205 9.56 -12.22 -11.16
CA SER A 205 10.76 -12.81 -10.57
C SER A 205 11.27 -11.99 -9.38
N ARG A 206 11.61 -12.68 -8.29
CA ARG A 206 12.26 -12.09 -7.12
C ARG A 206 13.61 -11.47 -7.48
N ARG A 207 13.90 -10.33 -6.86
CA ARG A 207 15.23 -9.74 -6.86
C ARG A 207 16.13 -10.54 -5.92
N ILE A 208 17.19 -11.13 -6.49
CA ILE A 208 18.30 -11.67 -5.70
C ILE A 208 19.18 -10.48 -5.31
N GLY A 209 18.93 -9.91 -4.13
CA GLY A 209 19.61 -8.74 -3.59
C GLY A 209 20.68 -9.07 -2.55
N ASP A 210 21.50 -8.08 -2.23
CA ASP A 210 22.39 -8.08 -1.07
C ASP A 210 21.61 -7.92 0.25
N SER A 211 22.29 -8.18 1.38
CA SER A 211 21.69 -8.07 2.72
C SER A 211 21.02 -6.72 2.98
N PHE A 212 21.56 -5.64 2.39
CA PHE A 212 21.01 -4.30 2.50
C PHE A 212 19.65 -4.17 1.80
N THR A 213 19.54 -4.64 0.56
CA THR A 213 18.26 -4.60 -0.19
C THR A 213 17.17 -5.39 0.52
N ASN A 214 17.51 -6.53 1.11
CA ASN A 214 16.56 -7.36 1.87
C ASN A 214 16.14 -6.73 3.21
N ALA A 215 16.93 -5.79 3.76
CA ALA A 215 16.58 -5.05 4.97
C ALA A 215 15.85 -3.73 4.67
N LEU A 216 15.73 -3.34 3.40
CA LEU A 216 15.22 -2.04 3.00
C LEU A 216 13.77 -1.82 3.42
N ASP A 217 12.93 -2.86 3.37
CA ASP A 217 11.54 -2.82 3.83
C ASP A 217 11.43 -2.45 5.31
N SER A 218 12.25 -3.08 6.15
CA SER A 218 12.33 -2.87 7.59
C SER A 218 12.91 -1.49 7.90
N ILE A 219 13.92 -1.04 7.14
CA ILE A 219 14.49 0.31 7.26
C ILE A 219 13.44 1.37 6.94
N LEU A 220 12.69 1.21 5.84
CA LEU A 220 11.64 2.15 5.44
C LEU A 220 10.52 2.21 6.48
N PHE A 221 10.08 1.05 6.99
CA PHE A 221 9.10 0.98 8.08
C PHE A 221 9.58 1.72 9.33
N MET A 222 10.80 1.43 9.79
CA MET A 222 11.38 2.05 10.99
C MET A 222 11.61 3.55 10.81
N LEU A 223 12.00 4.00 9.62
CA LEU A 223 12.17 5.41 9.30
C LEU A 223 10.83 6.16 9.38
N THR A 224 9.76 5.59 8.80
CA THR A 224 8.41 6.17 8.86
C THR A 224 7.91 6.22 10.30
N TYR A 225 8.14 5.17 11.08
CA TYR A 225 7.78 5.14 12.50
C TYR A 225 8.55 6.19 13.33
N ALA A 226 9.87 6.31 13.11
CA ALA A 226 10.69 7.32 13.78
C ALA A 226 10.24 8.75 13.43
N CYS A 227 9.86 8.99 12.17
CA CYS A 227 9.30 10.28 11.74
C CYS A 227 8.00 10.62 12.48
N MET A 228 7.06 9.68 12.55
CA MET A 228 5.78 9.88 13.24
C MET A 228 5.95 10.11 14.74
N ILE A 229 6.83 9.34 15.40
CA ILE A 229 7.18 9.57 16.81
C ILE A 229 7.80 10.96 16.99
N GLY A 230 8.71 11.36 16.09
CA GLY A 230 9.37 12.66 16.15
C GLY A 230 8.36 13.81 16.11
N VAL A 231 7.43 13.78 15.14
CA VAL A 231 6.38 14.80 15.03
C VAL A 231 5.42 14.75 16.21
N TRP A 232 4.99 13.56 16.64
CA TRP A 232 4.11 13.41 17.82
C TRP A 232 4.76 13.96 19.10
N THR A 233 6.05 13.67 19.30
CA THR A 233 6.82 14.16 20.47
C THR A 233 6.96 15.67 20.42
N TYR A 234 7.24 16.24 19.25
CA TYR A 234 7.31 17.70 19.07
C TYR A 234 5.99 18.37 19.45
N VAL A 235 4.87 17.84 18.93
CA VAL A 235 3.52 18.35 19.23
C VAL A 235 3.23 18.25 20.74
N PHE A 236 3.52 17.09 21.35
CA PHE A 236 3.35 16.85 22.79
C PHE A 236 4.12 17.84 23.67
N ILE A 237 5.40 18.12 23.34
CA ILE A 237 6.21 19.08 24.10
C ILE A 237 5.63 20.49 23.96
N TYR A 238 5.29 20.89 22.73
CA TYR A 238 4.81 22.24 22.46
C TYR A 238 3.51 22.57 23.19
N GLU A 239 2.58 21.61 23.29
CA GLU A 239 1.34 21.82 24.04
C GLU A 239 1.49 21.67 25.57
N GLN A 240 2.59 21.09 26.07
CA GLN A 240 2.97 21.26 27.49
C GLN A 240 3.44 22.69 27.77
N GLU A 241 4.27 23.26 26.91
CA GLU A 241 4.79 24.63 27.07
C GLU A 241 3.65 25.67 27.07
N ILE A 242 2.70 25.58 26.12
CA ILE A 242 1.54 26.48 26.09
C ILE A 242 0.63 26.28 27.31
N GLY A 243 0.51 25.04 27.78
CA GLY A 243 -0.35 24.71 28.93
C GLY A 243 0.15 25.23 30.27
N ASP A 244 1.40 25.70 30.35
CA ASP A 244 1.99 26.33 31.53
C ASP A 244 1.87 27.87 31.50
N GLU A 245 1.58 28.48 30.33
CA GLU A 245 1.40 29.93 30.18
C GLU A 245 -0.05 30.42 30.45
N LEU A 246 -1.02 29.50 30.49
CA LEU A 246 -2.45 29.75 30.71
C LEU A 246 -2.92 29.37 32.13
#